data_AF-A0A158AZZ2-F1
#
_entry.id   AF-A0A158AZZ2-F1
#
_cell.length_a   1.000
_cell.length_b   1.000
_cell.length_c   1.000
_cell.angle_alpha   90.00
_cell.angle_beta   90.00
_cell.angle_gamma   90.00
#
_symmetry.space_group_name_H-M   'P 1'
#
loop_
_entity.id
_entity.type
_entity.pdbx_description
1 polymer ?
#
loop_
_entity_poly.entity_id
_entity_poly.type
_entity_poly.pdbx_seq_one_letter_code
_entity_poly.pdbx_strand_id
1 'polypeptide(L)'
;MDCVATDRDDPTVEARFGKVGRQSCKDTGPLTRKRMETIDDETTGRAIDFMRQQAQSDKPFFVWMNTTRMHVFTHVRPEFAGKSGMIGNEYADGMWEHDQDVGKMLKTLDDLGIADNTIVVYTTDNGPNQFTWPDAATTPFRNEKDSITRVPSVCPRSCAGLDTSRPDRCRTNCFPAWTGSRRYLPPLATPA
;
A
#
# COMPACT_ATOMS: atom_id res chain seq x y z
N MET A 1 -16.20 -1.24 4.34
CA MET A 1 -16.69 0.12 4.62
C MET A 1 -16.01 1.03 3.62
N ASP A 2 -16.77 1.85 2.90
CA ASP A 2 -16.23 2.87 1.99
C ASP A 2 -16.49 4.22 2.63
N CYS A 3 -15.42 4.90 3.03
CA CYS A 3 -15.51 6.17 3.73
C CYS A 3 -14.74 7.26 3.00
N VAL A 4 -15.27 8.47 3.06
CA VAL A 4 -14.57 9.69 2.65
C VAL A 4 -14.64 10.70 3.78
N ALA A 5 -13.55 11.45 3.96
CA ALA A 5 -13.56 12.60 4.86
C ALA A 5 -14.47 13.71 4.32
N THR A 6 -15.13 14.44 5.20
CA THR A 6 -16.02 15.55 4.85
C THR A 6 -15.73 16.79 5.70
N ASP A 7 -16.07 17.96 5.17
CA ASP A 7 -15.94 19.21 5.92
C ASP A 7 -17.13 19.49 6.85
N ARG A 8 -18.17 18.66 6.81
CA ARG A 8 -19.40 18.81 7.59
C ARG A 8 -19.50 17.70 8.63
N ASP A 9 -19.82 18.06 9.87
CA ASP A 9 -20.10 17.07 10.93
C ASP A 9 -21.47 16.45 10.70
N ASP A 10 -21.52 15.14 10.51
CA ASP A 10 -22.74 14.35 10.49
C ASP A 10 -23.04 13.88 11.94
N PRO A 11 -24.15 14.33 12.55
CA PRO A 11 -24.51 13.97 13.91
C PRO A 11 -25.08 12.55 14.02
N THR A 12 -25.30 11.85 12.90
CA THR A 12 -25.83 10.48 12.87
C THR A 12 -24.99 9.54 13.72
N VAL A 13 -25.66 8.70 14.51
CA VAL A 13 -25.03 7.63 15.30
C VAL A 13 -25.46 6.29 14.75
N GLU A 14 -24.53 5.57 14.13
CA GLU A 14 -24.78 4.23 13.61
C GLU A 14 -24.66 3.19 14.73
N ALA A 15 -25.55 2.20 14.73
CA ALA A 15 -25.56 1.15 15.75
C ALA A 15 -24.24 0.34 15.79
N ARG A 16 -23.58 0.18 14.63
CA ARG A 16 -22.35 -0.63 14.50
C ARG A 16 -21.06 0.16 14.73
N PHE A 17 -21.02 1.43 14.34
CA PHE A 17 -19.79 2.22 14.26
C PHE A 17 -19.80 3.49 15.12
N GLY A 18 -20.92 3.81 15.77
CA GLY A 18 -21.06 5.00 16.61
C GLY A 18 -21.28 6.27 15.79
N LYS A 19 -20.88 7.42 16.35
CA LYS A 19 -21.07 8.73 15.68
C LYS A 19 -20.28 8.77 14.37
N VAL A 20 -20.94 9.17 13.29
CA VAL A 20 -20.34 9.33 11.97
C VAL A 20 -19.30 10.47 11.99
N GLY A 21 -19.67 11.68 12.39
CA GLY A 21 -18.73 12.80 12.51
C GLY A 21 -18.34 13.40 11.16
N ARG A 22 -17.07 13.77 10.98
CA ARG A 22 -16.55 14.46 9.76
C ARG A 22 -16.15 13.50 8.64
N GLN A 23 -16.99 12.51 8.40
CA GLN A 23 -16.83 11.54 7.33
C GLN A 23 -18.20 11.14 6.79
N SER A 24 -18.24 10.63 5.58
CA SER A 24 -19.39 9.92 5.05
C SER A 24 -18.94 8.48 4.81
N CYS A 25 -19.64 7.54 5.43
CA CYS A 25 -19.30 6.13 5.37
C CYS A 25 -20.49 5.33 4.85
N LYS A 26 -20.20 4.39 3.96
CA LYS A 26 -21.14 3.37 3.51
C LYS A 26 -20.67 2.03 4.05
N ASP A 27 -21.51 1.37 4.85
CA ASP A 27 -21.28 -0.03 5.20
C ASP A 27 -21.45 -0.89 3.94
N THR A 28 -20.35 -1.50 3.50
CA THR A 28 -20.30 -2.38 2.33
C THR A 28 -20.53 -3.85 2.72
N GLY A 29 -20.91 -4.10 3.99
CA GLY A 29 -21.03 -5.43 4.55
C GLY A 29 -19.72 -5.98 5.14
N PRO A 30 -19.79 -7.16 5.79
CA PRO A 30 -18.63 -7.80 6.40
C PRO A 30 -17.61 -8.27 5.35
N LEU A 31 -16.38 -8.51 5.80
CA LEU A 31 -15.36 -9.21 5.02
C LEU A 31 -15.61 -10.72 5.13
N THR A 32 -16.42 -11.24 4.21
CA THR A 32 -16.70 -12.69 4.13
C THR A 32 -15.57 -13.41 3.40
N ARG A 33 -15.47 -14.74 3.56
CA ARG A 33 -14.54 -15.58 2.79
C ARG A 33 -14.61 -15.31 1.28
N LYS A 34 -15.83 -15.21 0.73
CA LYS A 34 -16.02 -14.92 -0.70
C LYS A 34 -15.53 -13.52 -1.09
N ARG A 35 -15.69 -12.53 -0.21
CA ARG A 35 -15.23 -11.16 -0.48
C ARG A 35 -13.72 -11.01 -0.36
N MET A 36 -13.05 -11.84 0.46
CA MET A 36 -11.59 -11.86 0.55
C MET A 36 -10.92 -12.15 -0.81
N GLU A 37 -11.61 -12.85 -1.72
CA GLU A 37 -11.09 -13.11 -3.08
C GLU A 37 -10.94 -11.83 -3.93
N THR A 38 -11.65 -10.74 -3.60
CA THR A 38 -11.72 -9.53 -4.45
C THR A 38 -11.59 -8.22 -3.69
N ILE A 39 -11.42 -8.24 -2.37
CA ILE A 39 -11.41 -7.01 -1.55
C ILE A 39 -10.29 -6.04 -1.97
N ASP A 40 -9.15 -6.57 -2.40
CA ASP A 40 -8.01 -5.75 -2.82
C ASP A 40 -8.25 -5.08 -4.18
N ASP A 41 -9.15 -5.61 -5.03
CA ASP A 41 -9.62 -4.90 -6.24
C ASP A 41 -10.41 -3.64 -5.83
N GLU A 42 -11.23 -3.72 -4.78
CA GLU A 42 -12.02 -2.58 -4.28
C GLU A 42 -11.11 -1.47 -3.72
N THR A 43 -10.17 -1.83 -2.84
CA THR A 43 -9.28 -0.86 -2.17
C THR A 43 -8.26 -0.29 -3.14
N THR A 44 -7.67 -1.11 -4.02
CA THR A 44 -6.73 -0.65 -5.05
C THR A 44 -7.43 0.24 -6.07
N GLY A 45 -8.65 -0.12 -6.49
CA GLY A 45 -9.48 0.71 -7.36
C GLY A 45 -9.74 2.09 -6.74
N ARG A 46 -10.08 2.13 -5.45
CA ARG A 46 -10.31 3.40 -4.73
C ARG A 46 -9.06 4.28 -4.68
N ALA A 47 -7.89 3.68 -4.45
CA ALA A 47 -6.61 4.39 -4.47
C ALA A 47 -6.29 4.95 -5.86
N ILE A 48 -6.50 4.15 -6.92
CA ILE A 48 -6.31 4.56 -8.32
C ILE A 48 -7.24 5.73 -8.69
N ASP A 49 -8.52 5.65 -8.32
CA ASP A 49 -9.47 6.72 -8.59
C ASP A 49 -9.09 8.01 -7.89
N PHE A 50 -8.62 7.93 -6.64
CA PHE A 50 -8.08 9.08 -5.93
C PHE A 50 -6.85 9.67 -6.64
N MET A 51 -5.89 8.85 -7.06
CA MET A 51 -4.71 9.32 -7.81
C MET A 51 -5.12 10.05 -9.10
N ARG A 52 -6.07 9.49 -9.86
CA ARG A 52 -6.59 10.11 -11.10
C ARG A 52 -7.27 11.46 -10.86
N GLN A 53 -8.01 11.58 -9.77
CA GLN A 53 -8.67 12.84 -9.39
C GLN A 53 -7.63 13.88 -8.96
N GLN A 54 -6.66 13.49 -8.12
CA GLN A 54 -5.66 14.42 -7.60
C GLN A 54 -4.64 14.84 -8.67
N ALA A 55 -4.36 14.00 -9.67
CA ALA A 55 -3.50 14.34 -10.80
C ALA A 55 -4.09 15.48 -11.66
N GLN A 56 -5.40 15.74 -11.58
CA GLN A 56 -6.06 16.87 -12.23
C GLN A 56 -6.07 18.13 -11.35
N SER A 57 -5.56 18.04 -10.12
CA SER A 57 -5.48 19.15 -9.18
C SER A 57 -4.07 19.72 -9.13
N ASP A 58 -3.95 20.99 -8.77
CA ASP A 58 -2.64 21.66 -8.59
C ASP A 58 -2.01 21.40 -7.21
N LYS A 59 -2.39 20.31 -6.52
CA LYS A 59 -1.93 20.00 -5.17
C LYS A 59 -1.20 18.66 -5.12
N PRO A 60 -0.10 18.55 -4.35
CA PRO A 60 0.49 17.24 -4.07
C PRO A 60 -0.50 16.39 -3.27
N PHE A 61 -0.52 15.09 -3.54
CA PHE A 61 -1.37 14.14 -2.84
C PHE A 61 -0.57 13.06 -2.13
N PHE A 62 -1.22 12.39 -1.20
CA PHE A 62 -0.67 11.28 -0.44
C PHE A 62 -1.63 10.11 -0.49
N VAL A 63 -1.12 8.93 -0.85
CA VAL A 63 -1.85 7.67 -0.83
C VAL A 63 -1.16 6.74 0.15
N TRP A 64 -1.91 6.30 1.16
CA TRP A 64 -1.52 5.20 2.01
C TRP A 64 -2.41 4.00 1.67
N MET A 65 -1.83 3.07 0.91
CA MET A 65 -2.53 1.88 0.44
C MET A 65 -2.05 0.67 1.24
N ASN A 66 -3.01 -0.02 1.85
CA ASN A 66 -2.78 -1.23 2.63
C ASN A 66 -3.67 -2.33 2.07
N THR A 67 -3.08 -3.20 1.26
CA THR A 67 -3.74 -4.42 0.81
C THR A 67 -4.01 -5.34 1.99
N THR A 68 -5.03 -6.18 1.87
CA THR A 68 -5.32 -7.23 2.85
C THR A 68 -4.40 -8.44 2.67
N ARG A 69 -3.97 -8.69 1.43
CA ARG A 69 -2.91 -9.64 1.12
C ARG A 69 -1.57 -9.17 1.73
N MET A 70 -0.85 -9.98 2.50
CA MET A 70 -0.97 -11.43 2.77
C MET A 70 -1.29 -11.78 4.22
N HIS A 71 -2.31 -11.15 4.81
CA HIS A 71 -2.76 -11.57 6.14
C HIS A 71 -3.56 -12.88 6.06
N VAL A 72 -3.33 -13.79 7.01
CA VAL A 72 -4.13 -15.02 7.16
C VAL A 72 -5.62 -14.68 7.38
N PHE A 73 -6.59 -15.32 6.76
CA PHE A 73 -6.55 -16.44 5.80
C PHE A 73 -6.53 -15.95 4.35
N THR A 74 -5.73 -16.60 3.49
CA THR A 74 -5.69 -16.30 2.07
C THR A 74 -6.79 -17.03 1.32
N HIS A 75 -7.56 -16.28 0.51
CA HIS A 75 -8.50 -16.84 -0.46
C HIS A 75 -8.22 -16.24 -1.83
N VAL A 76 -7.87 -17.07 -2.80
CA VAL A 76 -7.60 -16.63 -4.18
C VAL A 76 -8.75 -16.99 -5.10
N ARG A 77 -8.92 -16.20 -6.16
CA ARG A 77 -9.87 -16.50 -7.22
C ARG A 77 -9.46 -17.78 -7.96
N PRO A 78 -10.41 -18.62 -8.41
CA PRO A 78 -10.08 -19.86 -9.14
C PRO A 78 -9.16 -19.66 -10.35
N GLU A 79 -9.30 -18.54 -11.07
CA GLU A 79 -8.46 -18.19 -12.22
C GLU A 79 -7.00 -17.89 -11.88
N PHE A 80 -6.70 -17.64 -10.60
CA PHE A 80 -5.34 -17.32 -10.12
C PHE A 80 -4.66 -18.51 -9.44
N ALA A 81 -5.38 -19.61 -9.21
CA ALA A 81 -4.80 -20.84 -8.70
C ALA A 81 -3.67 -21.34 -9.63
N GLY A 82 -2.50 -21.57 -9.05
CA GLY A 82 -1.28 -22.03 -9.72
C GLY A 82 -0.51 -20.97 -10.51
N LYS A 83 -0.94 -19.69 -10.52
CA LYS A 83 -0.24 -18.61 -11.26
C LYS A 83 1.14 -18.29 -10.71
N SER A 84 1.36 -18.55 -9.41
CA SER A 84 2.68 -18.41 -8.79
C SER A 84 3.72 -19.43 -9.29
N GLY A 85 3.28 -20.50 -9.98
CA GLY A 85 4.11 -21.65 -10.31
C GLY A 85 4.27 -22.65 -9.15
N MET A 86 3.77 -22.33 -7.96
CA MET A 86 3.76 -23.23 -6.80
C MET A 86 2.39 -23.90 -6.67
N ILE A 87 2.17 -24.97 -7.43
CA ILE A 87 0.87 -25.66 -7.51
C ILE A 87 0.38 -26.06 -6.12
N GLY A 88 -0.85 -25.64 -5.77
CA GLY A 88 -1.48 -25.93 -4.49
C GLY A 88 -1.06 -25.00 -3.34
N ASN A 89 -0.27 -23.96 -3.61
CA ASN A 89 0.10 -22.95 -2.62
C ASN A 89 -0.72 -21.67 -2.82
N GLU A 90 -1.86 -21.60 -2.13
CA GLU A 90 -2.79 -20.46 -2.19
C GLU A 90 -2.14 -19.15 -1.69
N TYR A 91 -1.21 -19.21 -0.74
CA TYR A 91 -0.44 -18.04 -0.30
C TYR A 91 0.45 -17.49 -1.42
N ALA A 92 1.15 -18.37 -2.14
CA ALA A 92 2.00 -17.96 -3.25
C ALA A 92 1.18 -17.36 -4.41
N ASP A 93 0.02 -17.94 -4.71
CA ASP A 93 -0.92 -17.40 -5.69
C ASP A 93 -1.48 -16.04 -5.26
N GLY A 94 -1.77 -15.86 -3.96
CA GLY A 94 -2.16 -14.57 -3.41
C GLY A 94 -1.06 -13.52 -3.51
N MET A 95 0.21 -13.89 -3.29
CA MET A 95 1.35 -12.99 -3.48
C MET A 95 1.49 -12.56 -4.95
N TRP A 96 1.25 -13.48 -5.88
CA TRP A 96 1.23 -13.17 -7.31
C TRP A 96 0.14 -12.15 -7.64
N GLU A 97 -1.07 -12.33 -7.12
CA GLU A 97 -2.18 -11.39 -7.31
C GLU A 97 -1.87 -10.01 -6.71
N HIS A 98 -1.32 -9.97 -5.50
CA HIS A 98 -0.87 -8.74 -4.84
C HIS A 98 0.16 -7.98 -5.69
N ASP A 99 1.12 -8.67 -6.30
CA ASP A 99 2.08 -8.06 -7.23
C ASP A 99 1.38 -7.43 -8.45
N GLN A 100 0.30 -8.04 -8.94
CA GLN A 100 -0.52 -7.45 -10.02
C GLN A 100 -1.20 -6.15 -9.56
N ASP A 101 -1.69 -6.08 -8.32
CA ASP A 101 -2.31 -4.87 -7.78
C ASP A 101 -1.31 -3.72 -7.62
N VAL A 102 -0.09 -4.02 -7.15
CA VAL A 102 1.02 -3.06 -7.16
C VAL A 102 1.32 -2.61 -8.59
N GLY A 103 1.36 -3.53 -9.55
CA GLY A 103 1.52 -3.24 -10.97
C GLY A 103 0.47 -2.28 -11.52
N LYS A 104 -0.82 -2.47 -11.18
CA LYS A 104 -1.93 -1.57 -11.57
C LYS A 104 -1.70 -0.14 -11.05
N MET A 105 -1.23 0.01 -9.81
CA MET A 105 -0.93 1.33 -9.25
C MET A 105 0.26 2.01 -9.94
N LEU A 106 1.36 1.29 -10.15
CA LEU A 106 2.55 1.81 -10.83
C LEU A 106 2.24 2.21 -12.27
N LYS A 107 1.52 1.35 -13.00
CA LYS A 107 1.05 1.66 -14.36
C LYS A 107 0.18 2.91 -14.39
N THR A 108 -0.68 3.11 -13.38
CA THR A 108 -1.51 4.32 -13.28
C THR A 108 -0.66 5.59 -13.17
N LEU A 109 0.45 5.57 -12.41
CA LEU A 109 1.37 6.70 -12.32
C LEU A 109 2.04 7.00 -13.66
N ASP A 110 2.44 5.96 -14.40
CA ASP A 110 3.04 6.08 -15.73
C ASP A 110 2.02 6.62 -16.75
N ASP A 111 0.80 6.07 -16.77
CA ASP A 111 -0.28 6.49 -17.68
C ASP A 111 -0.71 7.95 -17.45
N LEU A 112 -0.64 8.43 -16.19
CA LEU A 112 -0.92 9.82 -15.83
C LEU A 112 0.27 10.76 -16.10
N GLY A 113 1.45 10.23 -16.44
CA GLY A 113 2.66 11.03 -16.68
C GLY A 113 3.24 11.70 -15.43
N ILE A 114 2.88 11.22 -14.24
CA ILE A 114 3.30 11.81 -12.94
C ILE A 114 4.34 10.97 -12.20
N ALA A 115 4.79 9.86 -12.81
CA ALA A 115 5.70 8.92 -12.17
C ALA A 115 7.03 9.55 -11.71
N ASP A 116 7.58 10.49 -12.48
CA ASP A 116 8.85 11.16 -12.16
C ASP A 116 8.74 12.15 -10.98
N ASN A 117 7.52 12.61 -10.68
CA ASN A 117 7.23 13.49 -9.55
C ASN A 117 6.53 12.75 -8.40
N THR A 118 6.57 11.41 -8.39
CA THR A 118 5.93 10.58 -7.36
C THR A 118 6.95 9.72 -6.63
N ILE A 119 6.95 9.80 -5.30
CA ILE A 119 7.73 8.90 -4.46
C ILE A 119 6.87 7.70 -4.08
N VAL A 120 7.32 6.50 -4.45
CA VAL A 120 6.69 5.24 -4.07
C VAL A 120 7.54 4.55 -3.02
N VAL A 121 6.91 4.12 -1.93
CA VAL A 121 7.52 3.33 -0.85
C VAL A 121 6.70 2.06 -0.68
N TYR A 122 7.37 0.91 -0.72
CA TYR A 122 6.76 -0.39 -0.49
C TYR A 122 7.40 -1.06 0.73
N THR A 123 6.57 -1.53 1.66
CA THR A 123 7.00 -2.19 2.90
C THR A 123 5.88 -3.07 3.42
N THR A 124 6.20 -3.93 4.39
CA THR A 124 5.20 -4.67 5.18
C THR A 124 5.08 -4.07 6.59
N ASP A 125 4.00 -4.40 7.29
CA ASP A 125 3.72 -4.01 8.68
C ASP A 125 4.54 -4.84 9.69
N ASN A 126 4.72 -6.13 9.44
CA ASN A 126 5.54 -7.06 10.21
C ASN A 126 6.13 -8.18 9.34
N GLY A 127 6.91 -9.09 9.95
CA GLY A 127 7.41 -10.29 9.27
C GLY A 127 6.33 -11.38 9.12
N PRO A 128 6.67 -12.53 8.52
CA PRO A 128 5.68 -13.55 8.15
C PRO A 128 5.06 -14.21 9.37
N ASN A 129 3.84 -14.72 9.19
CA ASN A 129 3.11 -15.49 10.19
C ASN A 129 3.36 -17.00 9.98
N GLN A 130 4.59 -17.48 10.21
CA GLN A 130 5.03 -18.82 9.81
C GLN A 130 4.19 -19.96 10.43
N PHE A 131 3.63 -19.76 11.63
CA PHE A 131 2.80 -20.78 12.29
C PHE A 131 1.54 -21.17 11.51
N THR A 132 1.10 -20.38 10.53
CA THR A 132 -0.07 -20.67 9.68
C THR A 132 0.29 -21.42 8.40
N TRP A 133 1.50 -21.96 8.28
CA TRP A 133 1.91 -22.77 7.14
C TRP A 133 0.88 -23.88 6.83
N PRO A 134 0.49 -24.11 5.56
CA PRO A 134 1.08 -23.56 4.33
C PRO A 134 0.60 -22.16 3.92
N ASP A 135 -0.35 -21.56 4.63
CA ASP A 135 -0.83 -20.19 4.36
C ASP A 135 0.08 -19.14 5.03
N ALA A 136 1.36 -19.17 4.65
CA ALA A 136 2.40 -18.30 5.19
C ALA A 136 3.63 -18.23 4.28
N ALA A 137 4.36 -17.11 4.38
CA ALA A 137 5.75 -17.02 3.90
C ALA A 137 6.72 -17.60 4.94
N THR A 138 7.95 -17.88 4.50
CA THR A 138 9.09 -18.21 5.38
C THR A 138 10.19 -17.16 5.23
N THR A 139 11.08 -17.05 6.23
CA THR A 139 12.20 -16.12 6.22
C THR A 139 13.45 -16.76 6.82
N PRO A 140 14.67 -16.43 6.32
CA PRO A 140 15.91 -16.90 6.93
C PRO A 140 16.24 -16.20 8.26
N PHE A 141 15.47 -15.16 8.64
CA PHE A 141 15.68 -14.44 9.88
C PHE A 141 15.01 -15.16 11.07
N ARG A 142 15.58 -14.94 12.26
CA ARG A 142 15.07 -15.53 13.49
C ARG A 142 13.65 -15.03 13.80
N ASN A 143 12.79 -15.99 14.15
CA ASN A 143 11.38 -15.84 14.54
C ASN A 143 10.42 -15.36 13.43
N GLU A 144 9.24 -14.92 13.82
CA GLU A 144 8.08 -14.60 12.98
C GLU A 144 7.32 -13.38 13.53
N LYS A 145 6.10 -13.13 13.02
CA LYS A 145 5.15 -12.13 13.56
C LYS A 145 5.18 -12.11 15.10
N ASP A 146 4.97 -10.92 15.66
CA ASP A 146 5.07 -10.59 17.10
C ASP A 146 6.50 -10.46 17.67
N SER A 147 7.54 -10.99 17.02
CA SER A 147 8.91 -10.91 17.57
C SER A 147 10.00 -10.54 16.56
N ILE A 148 9.78 -10.74 15.26
CA ILE A 148 10.72 -10.33 14.22
C ILE A 148 10.60 -8.82 13.95
N THR A 149 11.74 -8.13 13.91
CA THR A 149 11.81 -6.67 13.65
C THR A 149 12.37 -6.32 12.27
N ARG A 150 12.75 -7.33 11.49
CA ARG A 150 13.22 -7.16 10.11
C ARG A 150 12.08 -7.45 9.14
N VAL A 151 11.75 -6.46 8.32
CA VAL A 151 10.76 -6.55 7.26
C VAL A 151 11.39 -6.20 5.91
N PRO A 152 10.95 -6.82 4.80
CA PRO A 152 11.32 -6.35 3.48
C PRO A 152 10.86 -4.91 3.27
N SER A 153 11.73 -4.07 2.71
CA SER A 153 11.38 -2.75 2.22
C SER A 153 12.02 -2.53 0.87
N VAL A 154 11.24 -1.96 -0.06
CA VAL A 154 11.70 -1.59 -1.39
C VAL A 154 11.34 -0.13 -1.60
N CYS A 155 12.35 0.68 -1.92
CA CYS A 155 12.14 2.02 -2.45
C CYS A 155 12.50 1.99 -3.94
N PRO A 156 11.53 1.77 -4.84
CA PRO A 156 11.81 1.48 -6.23
C PRO A 156 12.52 2.63 -6.98
N ARG A 157 12.53 3.87 -6.46
CA ARG A 157 13.14 5.02 -7.16
C ARG A 157 14.15 5.87 -6.38
N SER A 158 14.32 5.72 -5.06
CA SER A 158 15.41 6.41 -4.35
C SER A 158 16.78 5.70 -4.47
N CYS A 159 16.79 4.45 -4.93
CA CYS A 159 17.99 3.65 -5.09
C CYS A 159 18.36 3.37 -6.56
N ALA A 160 17.70 4.03 -7.53
CA ALA A 160 18.11 3.98 -8.93
C ALA A 160 19.53 4.55 -9.08
N GLY A 161 20.52 3.67 -9.24
CA GLY A 161 21.94 4.00 -9.35
C GLY A 161 22.81 3.74 -8.10
N LEU A 162 22.26 3.15 -7.03
CA LEU A 162 23.04 2.77 -5.83
C LEU A 162 23.34 1.26 -5.81
N ASP A 163 24.57 0.93 -5.41
CA ASP A 163 25.08 -0.43 -5.24
C ASP A 163 24.21 -1.24 -4.25
N THR A 164 23.53 -2.26 -4.78
CA THR A 164 22.61 -3.14 -4.05
C THR A 164 23.31 -4.13 -3.13
N SER A 165 24.64 -4.19 -3.13
CA SER A 165 25.43 -5.08 -2.25
C SER A 165 25.52 -4.62 -0.79
N ARG A 166 25.03 -3.40 -0.46
CA ARG A 166 25.05 -2.82 0.90
C ARG A 166 23.67 -2.25 1.30
N PRO A 167 22.73 -3.08 1.78
CA PRO A 167 21.33 -2.69 2.04
C PRO A 167 21.16 -1.64 3.14
N ASP A 168 22.16 -1.48 3.99
CA ASP A 168 22.26 -0.50 5.08
C ASP A 168 22.32 0.96 4.58
N ARG A 169 22.68 1.22 3.32
CA ARG A 169 22.68 2.59 2.74
C ARG A 169 21.33 3.06 2.16
N CYS A 170 20.43 2.17 1.72
CA CYS A 170 19.08 2.59 1.31
C CYS A 170 18.21 2.96 2.53
N ARG A 171 18.45 2.34 3.70
CA ARG A 171 17.64 2.50 4.92
C ARG A 171 17.64 3.92 5.48
N THR A 172 18.78 4.60 5.41
CA THR A 172 18.97 5.96 5.92
C THR A 172 18.54 7.07 4.96
N ASN A 173 18.02 6.76 3.76
CA ASN A 173 17.58 7.80 2.82
C ASN A 173 16.06 7.85 2.59
N CYS A 174 15.30 6.82 2.97
CA CYS A 174 13.84 6.87 2.81
C CYS A 174 13.13 7.76 3.86
N PHE A 175 13.64 7.82 5.09
CA PHE A 175 13.04 8.61 6.19
C PHE A 175 13.67 10.00 6.38
N PRO A 176 15.01 10.17 6.31
CA PRO A 176 15.64 11.49 6.47
C PRO A 176 15.44 12.44 5.28
N ALA A 177 15.09 11.93 4.09
CA ALA A 177 14.68 12.78 2.97
C ALA A 177 13.36 13.52 3.25
N TRP A 178 12.50 12.98 4.11
CA TRP A 178 11.23 13.59 4.49
C TRP A 178 11.40 14.79 5.44
N THR A 179 12.39 14.78 6.33
CA THR A 179 12.66 15.92 7.23
C THR A 179 13.52 17.01 6.59
N GLY A 180 14.24 16.71 5.50
CA GLY A 180 15.14 17.66 4.82
C GLY A 180 14.48 18.59 3.79
N SER A 181 13.23 18.35 3.37
CA SER A 181 12.55 19.12 2.31
C SER A 181 11.92 20.43 2.78
N ARG A 182 12.01 20.79 4.07
CA ARG A 182 11.67 22.14 4.60
C ARG A 182 12.85 23.12 4.52
N ARG A 183 13.60 23.17 3.42
CA ARG A 183 14.43 24.35 3.15
C ARG A 183 13.52 25.44 2.58
N TYR A 184 13.22 26.42 3.42
CA TYR A 184 12.71 27.72 3.03
C TYR A 184 13.47 28.21 1.79
N LEU A 185 12.75 28.44 0.69
CA LEU A 185 13.24 29.21 -0.45
C LEU A 185 13.48 30.66 0.02
N PRO A 186 14.71 31.22 -0.07
CA PRO A 186 14.87 32.67 0.08
C PRO A 186 14.26 33.39 -1.13
N PRO A 187 13.71 34.61 -0.95
CA PRO A 187 13.08 35.35 -2.03
C PRO A 187 14.10 35.71 -3.11
N LEU A 188 13.73 35.44 -4.36
CA LEU A 188 14.50 35.82 -5.55
C LEU A 188 14.64 37.34 -5.59
N ALA A 189 15.88 37.84 -5.48
CA ALA A 189 16.21 39.21 -5.81
C ALA A 189 16.18 39.39 -7.32
N THR A 190 15.31 40.28 -7.81
CA THR A 190 15.35 40.80 -9.18
C THR A 190 16.54 41.75 -9.33
N PRO A 191 17.38 41.63 -10.37
CA PRO A 191 18.37 42.65 -10.68
C PRO A 191 17.74 43.84 -11.42
N ALA A 192 18.20 45.04 -11.08
CA ALA A 192 18.02 46.28 -11.84
C ALA A 192 19.09 46.40 -12.94
#